data_AF-A0A5B7CDM0-F1
#
_entry.id   AF-A0A5B7CDM0-F1
#
_cell.length_a   1.000
_cell.length_b   1.000
_cell.length_c   1.000
_cell.angle_alpha   90.00
_cell.angle_beta   90.00
_cell.angle_gamma   90.00
#
_symmetry.space_group_name_H-M   'P 1'
#
loop_
_entity.id
_entity.type
_entity.pdbx_description
1 polymer ?
#
loop_
_entity_poly.entity_id
_entity_poly.type
_entity_poly.pdbx_seq_one_letter_code
_entity_poly.pdbx_strand_id
1 'polypeptide(L)'
;GTPSQDLSGTLSPSIGNLTNLQIVLLQNNKISGPIPSELGRLPKLHTLDLSNNLFTGEIPSSLAYLKNLQYLRLNNNSLSGAIPLSLANMTQLSFLDLSFNNLSGPVPRLLAKTFNILGNPMICTTGTEKECNGTTPMPLSFSFNTSQNSQPSVRPKSHKVALAFGSSLGCICLLILGFGFLLWWRQRHNQQIFFDMTEQHLEEVCLGNLRRFQFRELQIATNNF
;
A
#
# COMPACT_ATOMS: atom_id res chain seq x y z
N GLY A 1 5.42 -12.64 -1.02
CA GLY A 1 4.13 -12.04 -1.37
C GLY A 1 3.24 -13.15 -1.83
N THR A 2 2.04 -13.26 -1.28
CA THR A 2 1.06 -14.22 -1.77
C THR A 2 0.77 -13.90 -3.25
N PRO A 3 0.79 -14.90 -4.15
CA PRO A 3 0.46 -14.69 -5.55
C PRO A 3 -1.01 -14.27 -5.71
N SER A 4 -1.30 -13.47 -6.76
CA SER A 4 -2.67 -13.12 -7.16
C SER A 4 -3.52 -14.38 -7.22
N GLN A 5 -4.73 -14.30 -6.67
CA GLN A 5 -5.72 -15.37 -6.71
C GLN A 5 -6.85 -15.05 -7.70
N ASP A 6 -6.67 -14.02 -8.54
CA ASP A 6 -7.68 -13.52 -9.49
C ASP A 6 -9.05 -13.22 -8.85
N LEU A 7 -9.08 -12.92 -7.55
CA LEU A 7 -10.30 -12.57 -6.82
C LEU A 7 -10.86 -11.26 -7.37
N SER A 8 -12.17 -11.22 -7.60
CA SER A 8 -12.88 -10.05 -8.13
C SER A 8 -14.22 -9.86 -7.42
N GLY A 9 -14.95 -8.79 -7.75
CA GLY A 9 -16.18 -8.40 -7.07
C GLY A 9 -15.92 -7.34 -6.01
N THR A 10 -16.72 -7.33 -4.94
CA THR A 10 -16.63 -6.36 -3.84
C THR A 10 -16.38 -7.06 -2.51
N LEU A 11 -15.76 -6.36 -1.56
CA LEU A 11 -15.59 -6.89 -0.21
C LEU A 11 -16.90 -6.75 0.57
N SER A 12 -17.52 -7.89 0.92
CA SER A 12 -18.81 -7.90 1.61
C SER A 12 -18.71 -7.27 3.02
N PRO A 13 -19.68 -6.42 3.44
CA PRO A 13 -19.81 -5.92 4.81
C PRO A 13 -19.83 -7.01 5.88
N SER A 14 -20.25 -8.23 5.54
CA SER A 14 -20.27 -9.38 6.45
C SER A 14 -18.89 -9.75 7.00
N ILE A 15 -17.79 -9.28 6.38
CA ILE A 15 -16.44 -9.44 6.92
C ILE A 15 -16.32 -8.95 8.37
N GLY A 16 -17.09 -7.92 8.76
CA GLY A 16 -17.10 -7.41 10.13
C GLY A 16 -17.64 -8.38 11.18
N ASN A 17 -18.28 -9.48 10.78
CA ASN A 17 -18.74 -10.52 11.71
C ASN A 17 -17.64 -11.51 12.09
N LEU A 18 -16.50 -11.50 11.39
CA LEU A 18 -15.39 -12.42 11.61
C LEU A 18 -14.46 -11.91 12.72
N THR A 19 -15.00 -11.72 13.93
CA THR A 19 -14.37 -11.02 15.06
C THR A 19 -13.03 -11.60 15.55
N ASN A 20 -12.69 -12.82 15.14
CA ASN A 20 -11.41 -13.47 15.44
C ASN A 20 -10.31 -13.20 14.38
N LEU A 21 -10.61 -12.50 13.28
CA LEU A 21 -9.61 -12.16 12.27
C LEU A 21 -8.51 -11.28 12.86
N GLN A 22 -7.28 -11.70 12.58
CA GLN A 22 -6.04 -11.02 13.00
C GLN A 22 -5.29 -10.44 11.80
N ILE A 23 -5.32 -11.16 10.70
CA ILE A 23 -4.59 -10.84 9.47
C ILE A 23 -5.56 -10.96 8.30
N VAL A 24 -5.61 -9.92 7.47
CA VAL A 24 -6.32 -9.91 6.18
C VAL A 24 -5.32 -9.51 5.10
N LEU A 25 -5.04 -10.45 4.19
CA LEU A 25 -4.14 -10.30 3.05
C LEU A 25 -4.92 -10.53 1.76
N LEU A 26 -5.31 -9.45 1.10
CA LEU A 26 -6.06 -9.50 -0.15
C LEU A 26 -5.34 -8.76 -1.28
N GLN A 27 -4.05 -8.47 -1.10
CA GLN A 27 -3.25 -7.73 -2.07
C GLN A 27 -3.09 -8.45 -3.41
N ASN A 28 -2.88 -7.68 -4.47
CA ASN A 28 -2.69 -8.15 -5.84
C ASN A 28 -3.89 -8.95 -6.37
N ASN A 29 -5.11 -8.41 -6.24
CA ASN A 29 -6.32 -8.98 -6.80
C ASN A 29 -7.07 -7.93 -7.64
N LYS A 30 -8.29 -8.23 -8.06
CA LYS A 30 -9.18 -7.36 -8.85
C LYS A 30 -10.43 -6.96 -8.05
N ILE A 31 -10.30 -6.86 -6.72
CA ILE A 31 -11.41 -6.49 -5.84
C ILE A 31 -11.71 -5.00 -6.04
N SER A 32 -12.97 -4.67 -6.18
CA SER A 32 -13.48 -3.35 -6.56
C SER A 32 -14.52 -2.84 -5.57
N GLY A 33 -14.97 -1.60 -5.75
CA GLY A 33 -15.96 -0.96 -4.88
C GLY A 33 -15.35 -0.39 -3.60
N PRO A 34 -16.19 0.08 -2.67
CA PRO A 34 -15.73 0.71 -1.42
C PRO A 34 -15.18 -0.29 -0.42
N ILE A 35 -14.26 0.18 0.42
CA ILE A 35 -13.86 -0.55 1.63
C ILE A 35 -15.04 -0.52 2.61
N PRO A 36 -15.58 -1.67 3.05
CA PRO A 36 -16.72 -1.70 3.96
C PRO A 36 -16.31 -1.16 5.34
N SER A 37 -17.14 -0.25 5.88
CA SER A 37 -16.92 0.36 7.19
C SER A 37 -16.89 -0.67 8.33
N GLU A 38 -17.53 -1.82 8.12
CA GLU A 38 -17.65 -2.96 9.01
C GLU A 38 -16.31 -3.62 9.33
N LEU A 39 -15.27 -3.43 8.49
CA LEU A 39 -13.91 -3.83 8.84
C LEU A 39 -13.45 -3.22 10.17
N GLY A 40 -13.93 -2.03 10.52
CA GLY A 40 -13.67 -1.37 11.80
C GLY A 40 -14.20 -2.13 13.02
N ARG A 41 -15.00 -3.19 12.84
CA ARG A 41 -15.55 -4.04 13.92
C ARG A 41 -14.67 -5.23 14.28
N LEU A 42 -13.47 -5.36 13.70
CA LEU A 42 -12.59 -6.51 13.91
C LEU A 42 -11.56 -6.26 15.04
N PRO A 43 -11.86 -6.60 16.30
CA PRO A 43 -11.08 -6.13 17.45
C PRO A 43 -9.65 -6.68 17.48
N LYS A 44 -9.40 -7.85 16.87
CA LYS A 44 -8.10 -8.53 16.88
C LYS A 44 -7.25 -8.23 15.65
N LEU A 45 -7.76 -7.47 14.69
CA LEU A 45 -7.07 -7.22 13.43
C LEU A 45 -5.83 -6.36 13.68
N HIS A 46 -4.66 -6.92 13.38
CA HIS A 46 -3.38 -6.23 13.49
C HIS A 46 -2.73 -5.97 12.12
N THR A 47 -3.15 -6.70 11.08
CA THR A 47 -2.62 -6.56 9.72
C THR A 47 -3.76 -6.51 8.70
N LEU A 48 -3.80 -5.43 7.90
CA LEU A 48 -4.71 -5.26 6.78
C LEU A 48 -3.94 -4.82 5.54
N ASP A 49 -3.81 -5.73 4.57
CA ASP A 49 -3.23 -5.44 3.26
C ASP A 49 -4.28 -5.63 2.15
N LEU A 50 -4.72 -4.50 1.60
CA LEU A 50 -5.65 -4.41 0.48
C LEU A 50 -4.96 -3.81 -0.77
N SER A 51 -3.63 -3.73 -0.77
CA SER A 51 -2.87 -3.05 -1.82
C SER A 51 -2.99 -3.72 -3.19
N ASN A 52 -2.80 -2.96 -4.27
CA ASN A 52 -2.85 -3.49 -5.64
C ASN A 52 -4.20 -4.16 -5.95
N ASN A 53 -5.27 -3.38 -5.80
CA ASN A 53 -6.65 -3.75 -6.13
C ASN A 53 -7.32 -2.59 -6.88
N LEU A 54 -8.65 -2.64 -7.00
CA LEU A 54 -9.49 -1.64 -7.66
C LEU A 54 -10.45 -0.97 -6.65
N PHE A 55 -10.09 -0.88 -5.37
CA PHE A 55 -10.94 -0.24 -4.36
C PHE A 55 -11.15 1.25 -4.69
N THR A 56 -12.38 1.73 -4.53
CA THR A 56 -12.83 3.10 -4.85
C THR A 56 -13.47 3.76 -3.63
N GLY A 57 -13.77 5.05 -3.70
CA GLY A 57 -14.44 5.78 -2.62
C GLY A 57 -13.49 6.14 -1.48
N GLU A 58 -14.05 6.57 -0.35
CA GLU A 58 -13.27 7.09 0.78
C GLU A 58 -12.69 5.99 1.67
N ILE A 59 -11.61 6.32 2.37
CA ILE A 59 -11.09 5.49 3.45
C ILE A 59 -12.07 5.58 4.64
N PRO A 60 -12.68 4.48 5.10
CA PRO A 60 -13.64 4.54 6.19
C PRO A 60 -12.98 5.00 7.48
N SER A 61 -13.53 6.05 8.11
CA SER A 61 -13.05 6.55 9.40
C SER A 61 -13.13 5.52 10.52
N SER A 62 -14.00 4.50 10.37
CA SER A 62 -14.14 3.36 11.27
C SER A 62 -12.89 2.48 11.37
N LEU A 63 -11.97 2.54 10.41
CA LEU A 63 -10.67 1.84 10.53
C LEU A 63 -9.87 2.32 11.75
N ALA A 64 -10.10 3.55 12.22
CA ALA A 64 -9.50 4.06 13.46
C ALA A 64 -10.00 3.38 14.75
N TYR A 65 -11.05 2.56 14.66
CA TYR A 65 -11.53 1.74 15.77
C TYR A 65 -10.71 0.46 15.98
N LEU A 66 -9.88 0.08 15.00
CA LEU A 66 -9.00 -1.08 15.06
C LEU A 66 -7.79 -0.79 15.96
N LYS A 67 -7.96 -0.93 17.28
CA LYS A 67 -6.95 -0.57 18.27
C LYS A 67 -5.66 -1.38 18.20
N ASN A 68 -5.71 -2.58 17.63
CA ASN A 68 -4.56 -3.47 17.47
C ASN A 68 -3.88 -3.34 16.10
N LEU A 69 -4.40 -2.51 15.18
CA LEU A 69 -3.88 -2.41 13.83
C LEU A 69 -2.47 -1.80 13.82
N GLN A 70 -1.52 -2.57 13.30
CA GLN A 70 -0.11 -2.19 13.20
C GLN A 70 0.28 -1.92 11.75
N TYR A 71 -0.33 -2.63 10.80
CA TYR A 71 0.02 -2.59 9.38
C TYR A 71 -1.21 -2.33 8.54
N LEU A 72 -1.22 -1.18 7.87
CA LEU A 72 -2.27 -0.79 6.94
C LEU A 72 -1.68 -0.46 5.57
N ARG A 73 -1.99 -1.28 4.57
CA ARG A 73 -1.58 -1.05 3.18
C ARG A 73 -2.82 -0.93 2.30
N LEU A 74 -3.02 0.26 1.74
CA LEU A 74 -4.09 0.58 0.80
C LEU A 74 -3.54 1.12 -0.53
N ASN A 75 -2.22 1.07 -0.72
CA ASN A 75 -1.55 1.63 -1.89
C ASN A 75 -1.97 0.94 -3.20
N ASN A 76 -1.81 1.63 -4.32
CA ASN A 76 -2.17 1.11 -5.65
C ASN A 76 -3.65 0.69 -5.71
N ASN A 77 -4.54 1.64 -5.42
CA ASN A 77 -5.98 1.51 -5.57
C ASN A 77 -6.52 2.80 -6.22
N SER A 78 -7.84 2.97 -6.27
CA SER A 78 -8.53 4.18 -6.76
C SER A 78 -9.29 4.89 -5.63
N LEU A 79 -8.77 4.86 -4.40
CA LEU A 79 -9.38 5.52 -3.25
C LEU A 79 -9.33 7.04 -3.41
N SER A 80 -10.35 7.73 -2.95
CA SER A 80 -10.54 9.17 -3.11
C SER A 80 -10.92 9.85 -1.79
N GLY A 81 -11.01 11.18 -1.80
CA GLY A 81 -11.39 11.96 -0.62
C GLY A 81 -10.23 12.18 0.36
N ALA A 82 -10.55 12.71 1.54
CA ALA A 82 -9.55 13.06 2.54
C ALA A 82 -9.05 11.84 3.34
N ILE A 83 -7.80 11.90 3.79
CA ILE A 83 -7.29 10.94 4.79
C ILE A 83 -8.03 11.24 6.11
N PRO A 84 -8.77 10.29 6.70
CA PRO A 84 -9.52 10.55 7.92
C PRO A 84 -8.61 11.01 9.06
N LEU A 85 -8.94 12.14 9.69
CA LEU A 85 -8.23 12.66 10.86
C LEU A 85 -8.15 11.62 11.99
N SER A 86 -9.14 10.72 12.07
CA SER A 86 -9.18 9.65 13.07
C SER A 86 -8.01 8.67 12.96
N LEU A 87 -7.40 8.50 11.78
CA LEU A 87 -6.19 7.66 11.62
C LEU A 87 -4.98 8.22 12.37
N ALA A 88 -4.95 9.54 12.64
CA ALA A 88 -3.91 10.14 13.46
C ALA A 88 -3.92 9.63 14.91
N ASN A 89 -5.06 9.13 15.40
CA ASN A 89 -5.21 8.65 16.77
C ASN A 89 -4.86 7.16 16.93
N MET A 90 -4.36 6.50 15.89
CA MET A 90 -4.00 5.08 15.93
C MET A 90 -2.59 4.90 16.47
N THR A 91 -2.47 4.69 17.79
CA THR A 91 -1.19 4.61 18.49
C THR A 91 -0.37 3.36 18.19
N GLN A 92 -1.03 2.25 17.83
CA GLN A 92 -0.35 0.98 17.51
C GLN A 92 0.09 0.90 16.03
N LEU A 93 -0.40 1.82 15.18
CA LEU A 93 -0.13 1.78 13.75
C LEU A 93 1.35 2.10 13.51
N SER A 94 2.10 1.12 13.01
CA SER A 94 3.55 1.25 12.77
C SER A 94 3.86 1.56 11.32
N PHE A 95 3.06 1.01 10.39
CA PHE A 95 3.24 1.17 8.96
C PHE A 95 1.93 1.55 8.27
N LEU A 96 1.98 2.60 7.43
CA LEU A 96 0.84 3.09 6.66
C LEU A 96 1.24 3.41 5.22
N ASP A 97 0.77 2.65 4.25
CA ASP A 97 1.02 2.93 2.83
C ASP A 97 -0.30 3.26 2.11
N LEU A 98 -0.47 4.53 1.77
CA LEU A 98 -1.60 5.10 1.03
C LEU A 98 -1.17 5.60 -0.37
N SER A 99 0.05 5.26 -0.80
CA SER A 99 0.61 5.77 -2.06
C SER A 99 -0.16 5.29 -3.29
N PHE A 100 -0.09 6.03 -4.39
CA PHE A 100 -0.74 5.68 -5.67
C PHE A 100 -2.25 5.44 -5.52
N ASN A 101 -2.95 6.48 -5.08
CA ASN A 101 -4.40 6.59 -5.00
C ASN A 101 -4.82 7.97 -5.54
N ASN A 102 -6.11 8.32 -5.39
CA ASN A 102 -6.67 9.61 -5.77
C ASN A 102 -7.09 10.43 -4.53
N LEU A 103 -6.35 10.30 -3.42
CA LEU A 103 -6.63 11.00 -2.17
C LEU A 103 -6.36 12.50 -2.32
N SER A 104 -7.08 13.29 -1.54
CA SER A 104 -7.08 14.75 -1.61
C SER A 104 -7.05 15.42 -0.25
N GLY A 105 -6.72 16.71 -0.21
CA GLY A 105 -6.81 17.52 1.00
C GLY A 105 -5.58 17.40 1.90
N PRO A 106 -5.67 17.91 3.15
CA PRO A 106 -4.51 18.01 4.04
C PRO A 106 -4.10 16.65 4.59
N VAL A 107 -2.80 16.44 4.75
CA VAL A 107 -2.26 15.26 5.44
C VAL A 107 -2.41 15.45 6.96
N PRO A 108 -3.14 14.57 7.66
CA PRO A 108 -3.18 14.62 9.12
C PRO A 108 -1.81 14.35 9.73
N ARG A 109 -1.60 14.78 10.98
CA ARG A 109 -0.40 14.44 11.74
C ARG A 109 -0.44 12.98 12.16
N LEU A 110 -0.06 12.09 11.25
CA LEU A 110 -0.03 10.65 11.46
C LEU A 110 1.06 10.27 12.48
N LEU A 111 0.72 9.34 13.38
CA LEU A 111 1.66 8.82 14.40
C LEU A 111 2.44 7.58 13.92
N ALA A 112 2.14 7.06 12.73
CA ALA A 112 2.81 5.89 12.19
C ALA A 112 4.31 6.14 12.02
N LYS A 113 5.14 5.18 12.47
CA LYS A 113 6.61 5.25 12.38
C LYS A 113 7.07 5.42 10.94
N THR A 114 6.39 4.75 10.02
CA THR A 114 6.66 4.83 8.58
C THR A 114 5.35 5.00 7.86
N PHE A 115 5.24 6.04 7.04
CA PHE A 115 4.10 6.23 6.17
C PHE A 115 4.50 6.70 4.77
N ASN A 116 3.69 6.34 3.77
CA ASN A 116 3.87 6.75 2.39
C ASN A 116 2.53 7.21 1.79
N ILE A 117 2.55 8.40 1.21
CA ILE A 117 1.39 9.07 0.59
C ILE A 117 1.69 9.53 -0.83
N LEU A 118 2.86 9.19 -1.38
CA LEU A 118 3.30 9.62 -2.71
C LEU A 118 2.35 9.13 -3.81
N GLY A 119 2.28 9.83 -4.94
CA GLY A 119 1.42 9.41 -6.05
C GLY A 119 -0.07 9.65 -5.80
N ASN A 120 -0.42 10.54 -4.86
CA ASN A 120 -1.76 11.12 -4.73
C ASN A 120 -1.70 12.57 -5.24
N PRO A 121 -2.29 12.88 -6.41
CA PRO A 121 -2.08 14.17 -7.08
C PRO A 121 -2.71 15.37 -6.35
N MET A 122 -3.69 15.13 -5.47
CA MET A 122 -4.51 16.16 -4.84
C MET A 122 -4.23 16.32 -3.33
N ILE A 123 -3.20 15.67 -2.79
CA ILE A 123 -2.79 15.84 -1.40
C ILE A 123 -1.99 17.14 -1.23
N CYS A 124 -2.31 17.90 -0.18
CA CYS A 124 -1.57 19.09 0.22
C CYS A 124 -0.71 18.77 1.46
N THR A 125 0.62 18.84 1.32
CA THR A 125 1.58 18.45 2.37
C THR A 125 1.89 19.57 3.36
N THR A 126 1.49 20.81 3.06
CA THR A 126 1.74 22.01 3.87
C THR A 126 0.38 22.53 4.38
N GLY A 127 0.06 22.21 5.62
CA GLY A 127 -1.28 22.42 6.17
C GLY A 127 -1.73 23.88 6.24
N THR A 128 -2.91 24.16 5.70
CA THR A 128 -4.09 24.73 6.37
C THR A 128 -5.24 24.61 5.37
N GLU A 129 -6.49 24.46 5.84
CA GLU A 129 -7.68 24.37 4.96
C GLU A 129 -7.75 25.50 3.91
N LYS A 130 -7.16 26.66 4.21
CA LYS A 130 -7.12 27.84 3.32
C LYS A 130 -6.34 27.62 2.01
N GLU A 131 -5.32 26.76 1.99
CA GLU A 131 -4.49 26.51 0.79
C GLU A 131 -4.97 25.33 -0.05
N CYS A 132 -5.95 24.56 0.45
CA CYS A 132 -6.54 23.44 -0.30
C CYS A 132 -7.66 23.87 -1.26
N ASN A 133 -8.02 25.18 -1.30
CA ASN A 133 -9.04 25.73 -2.19
C ASN A 133 -8.51 25.91 -3.62
N GLY A 134 -8.32 24.78 -4.30
CA GLY A 134 -8.41 24.58 -5.75
C GLY A 134 -7.76 25.61 -6.66
N THR A 135 -6.56 25.30 -7.16
CA THR A 135 -6.20 25.44 -8.61
C THR A 135 -4.81 24.93 -8.98
N THR A 136 -3.97 24.50 -8.04
CA THR A 136 -2.65 23.98 -8.38
C THR A 136 -2.53 22.49 -8.04
N PRO A 137 -2.81 21.60 -9.01
CA PRO A 137 -2.22 20.27 -8.99
C PRO A 137 -0.71 20.42 -8.80
N MET A 138 -0.10 19.50 -8.05
CA MET A 138 1.36 19.35 -8.01
C MET A 138 1.91 19.51 -9.43
N PRO A 139 2.93 20.36 -9.67
CA PRO A 139 3.45 20.55 -11.01
C PRO A 139 4.05 19.23 -11.50
N LEU A 140 3.33 18.54 -12.39
CA LEU A 140 3.85 17.46 -13.20
C LEU A 140 4.77 18.03 -14.28
N SER A 141 5.92 18.56 -13.89
CA SER A 141 7.04 18.81 -14.80
C SER A 141 8.26 19.33 -14.03
N PHE A 142 9.30 18.51 -13.93
CA PHE A 142 10.66 19.05 -14.04
C PHE A 142 10.79 19.56 -15.48
N SER A 143 10.52 20.85 -15.69
CA SER A 143 10.88 21.51 -16.95
C SER A 143 12.40 21.60 -17.00
N PHE A 144 13.02 20.68 -17.74
CA PHE A 144 14.41 20.84 -18.15
C PHE A 144 14.47 22.06 -19.07
N ASN A 145 15.08 23.13 -18.57
CA ASN A 145 15.26 24.38 -19.27
C ASN A 145 16.07 24.10 -20.55
N THR A 146 15.41 24.04 -21.70
CA THR A 146 16.09 24.05 -22.99
C THR A 146 15.88 25.44 -23.56
N SER A 147 16.88 26.28 -23.36
CA SER A 147 16.97 27.60 -23.98
C SER A 147 16.76 27.44 -25.49
N GLN A 148 15.65 27.97 -26.00
CA GLN A 148 15.49 28.17 -27.43
C GLN A 148 16.40 29.33 -27.83
N ASN A 149 17.39 29.04 -28.66
CA ASN A 149 18.10 30.06 -29.41
C ASN A 149 17.80 29.86 -30.90
N SER A 150 17.35 30.94 -31.53
CA SER A 150 16.80 31.01 -32.88
C SER A 150 17.87 31.21 -33.98
N GLN A 151 17.60 30.56 -35.13
CA GLN A 151 18.06 30.84 -36.52
C GLN A 151 19.49 30.46 -36.96
N PRO A 152 19.79 30.32 -38.29
CA PRO A 152 18.93 30.24 -39.49
C PRO A 152 19.25 29.04 -40.44
N SER A 153 18.48 29.01 -41.54
CA SER A 153 18.45 28.08 -42.67
C SER A 153 19.71 28.01 -43.56
N VAL A 154 20.16 26.80 -43.93
CA VAL A 154 20.82 26.48 -45.23
C VAL A 154 20.59 24.98 -45.58
N ARG A 155 20.22 24.66 -46.83
CA ARG A 155 20.26 23.29 -47.46
C ARG A 155 21.37 23.26 -48.54
N PRO A 156 21.72 22.10 -49.12
CA PRO A 156 22.26 20.88 -48.50
C PRO A 156 23.59 20.46 -49.20
N LYS A 157 24.45 19.68 -48.54
CA LYS A 157 25.46 18.87 -49.26
C LYS A 157 25.49 17.46 -48.69
N SER A 158 25.28 16.50 -49.58
CA SER A 158 25.24 15.07 -49.35
C SER A 158 26.63 14.51 -49.08
N HIS A 159 26.85 13.98 -47.88
CA HIS A 159 27.88 12.98 -47.63
C HIS A 159 27.30 11.87 -46.75
N LYS A 160 27.55 10.63 -47.18
CA LYS A 160 27.08 9.39 -46.56
C LYS A 160 27.64 9.30 -45.13
N VAL A 161 26.76 9.21 -44.13
CA VAL A 161 27.14 8.89 -42.75
C VAL A 161 26.32 7.70 -42.31
N ALA A 162 27.02 6.63 -41.91
CA ALA A 162 26.45 5.38 -41.45
C ALA A 162 25.80 5.52 -40.06
N LEU A 163 24.81 4.67 -39.80
CA LEU A 163 23.98 4.64 -38.59
C LEU A 163 24.79 4.51 -37.30
N ALA A 164 24.43 5.33 -36.30
CA ALA A 164 24.63 5.00 -34.89
C ALA A 164 23.31 5.20 -34.12
N PHE A 165 22.32 4.34 -34.40
CA PHE A 165 21.10 4.20 -33.58
C PHE A 165 21.20 2.96 -32.67
N GLY A 166 22.38 2.69 -32.12
CA GLY A 166 22.65 1.53 -31.25
C GLY A 166 22.75 1.85 -29.76
N SER A 167 22.80 3.12 -29.37
CA SER A 167 22.99 3.52 -27.96
C SER A 167 21.70 3.94 -27.25
N SER A 168 20.74 4.52 -27.99
CA SER A 168 19.48 5.02 -27.41
C SER A 168 18.56 3.90 -26.90
N LEU A 169 18.37 2.84 -27.69
CA LEU A 169 17.55 1.70 -27.27
C LEU A 169 18.15 0.97 -26.06
N GLY A 170 19.49 0.87 -26.01
CA GLY A 170 20.21 0.28 -24.88
C GLY A 170 20.00 1.07 -23.60
N CYS A 171 20.13 2.39 -23.65
CA CYS A 171 19.86 3.26 -22.50
C CYS A 171 18.39 3.16 -22.04
N ILE A 172 17.42 3.15 -22.98
CA ILE A 172 16.00 3.00 -22.65
C ILE A 172 15.75 1.64 -21.98
N CYS A 173 16.34 0.55 -22.50
CA CYS A 173 16.24 -0.77 -21.88
C CYS A 173 16.84 -0.78 -20.46
N LEU A 174 18.01 -0.18 -20.25
CA LEU A 174 18.64 -0.09 -18.94
C LEU A 174 17.82 0.74 -17.94
N LEU A 175 17.17 1.81 -18.39
CA LEU A 175 16.26 2.59 -17.55
C LEU A 175 14.99 1.80 -17.20
N ILE A 176 14.41 1.05 -18.14
CA ILE A 176 13.24 0.19 -17.89
C ILE A 176 13.61 -0.95 -16.95
N LEU A 177 14.75 -1.61 -17.16
CA LEU A 177 15.24 -2.68 -16.29
C LEU A 177 15.62 -2.16 -14.90
N GLY A 178 16.25 -0.98 -14.83
CA GLY A 178 16.59 -0.31 -13.58
C GLY A 178 15.35 0.13 -12.79
N PHE A 179 14.35 0.69 -13.47
CA PHE A 179 13.07 1.05 -12.85
C PHE A 179 12.29 -0.20 -12.43
N GLY A 180 12.25 -1.24 -13.26
CA GLY A 180 11.67 -2.54 -12.93
C GLY A 180 12.37 -3.19 -11.73
N PHE A 181 13.70 -3.11 -11.67
CA PHE A 181 14.50 -3.57 -10.53
C PHE A 181 14.26 -2.72 -9.28
N LEU A 182 14.13 -1.40 -9.39
CA LEU A 182 13.80 -0.52 -8.26
C LEU A 182 12.38 -0.80 -7.74
N LEU A 183 11.41 -1.00 -8.63
CA LEU A 183 10.05 -1.39 -8.24
C LEU A 183 10.04 -2.78 -7.61
N TRP A 184 10.78 -3.74 -8.18
CA TRP A 184 10.95 -5.08 -7.64
C TRP A 184 11.69 -5.09 -6.30
N TRP A 185 12.74 -4.27 -6.15
CA TRP A 185 13.50 -4.10 -4.92
C TRP A 185 12.62 -3.44 -3.85
N ARG A 186 11.91 -2.38 -4.21
CA ARG A 186 10.95 -1.72 -3.31
C ARG A 186 9.85 -2.70 -2.89
N GLN A 187 9.36 -3.51 -3.81
CA GLN A 187 8.38 -4.56 -3.53
C GLN A 187 8.98 -5.65 -2.61
N ARG A 188 10.19 -6.12 -2.89
CA ARG A 188 10.90 -7.13 -2.11
C ARG A 188 11.27 -6.64 -0.71
N HIS A 189 11.65 -5.37 -0.58
CA HIS A 189 11.93 -4.73 0.69
C HIS A 189 10.66 -4.59 1.54
N ASN A 190 9.55 -4.12 0.95
CA ASN A 190 8.25 -4.09 1.64
C ASN A 190 7.78 -5.49 2.08
N GLN A 191 8.08 -6.53 1.30
CA GLN A 191 7.80 -7.93 1.65
C GLN A 191 8.69 -8.47 2.77
N GLN A 192 9.96 -8.07 2.81
CA GLN A 192 10.89 -8.45 3.88
C GLN A 192 10.48 -7.80 5.21
N ILE A 193 10.10 -6.52 5.21
CA ILE A 193 9.58 -5.86 6.42
C ILE A 193 8.33 -6.63 6.90
N PHE A 194 7.41 -7.01 6.01
CA PHE A 194 6.24 -7.82 6.40
C PHE A 194 6.60 -9.17 7.04
N PHE A 195 7.54 -9.91 6.45
CA PHE A 195 7.93 -11.24 6.93
C PHE A 195 8.61 -11.18 8.31
N ASP A 196 9.49 -10.18 8.50
CA ASP A 196 10.20 -9.90 9.75
C ASP A 196 9.20 -9.55 10.89
N MET A 197 8.12 -8.82 10.57
CA MET A 197 7.06 -8.53 11.54
C MET A 197 6.20 -9.74 11.91
N THR A 198 5.91 -10.65 10.96
CA THR A 198 5.16 -11.89 11.25
C THR A 198 5.96 -12.83 12.13
N GLU A 199 7.30 -12.82 12.01
CA GLU A 199 8.19 -13.64 12.82
C GLU A 199 8.26 -13.12 14.27
N GLN A 200 8.30 -11.79 14.48
CA GLN A 200 8.28 -11.20 15.81
C GLN A 200 6.97 -11.41 16.60
N HIS A 201 5.83 -11.65 15.94
CA HIS A 201 4.54 -11.94 16.60
C HIS A 201 4.26 -13.43 16.79
N LEU A 202 5.10 -14.32 16.24
CA LEU A 202 4.99 -15.78 16.41
C LEU A 202 5.93 -16.32 17.51
N GLU A 203 6.42 -15.47 18.41
CA GLU A 203 7.28 -15.85 19.54
C GLU A 203 6.60 -15.81 20.92
N GLU A 204 5.28 -15.96 21.01
CA GLU A 204 4.59 -16.20 22.30
C GLU A 204 3.49 -17.27 22.25
N VAL A 205 3.65 -18.30 21.43
CA VAL A 205 3.13 -19.61 21.82
C VAL A 205 4.32 -20.45 22.24
N CYS A 206 4.65 -20.39 23.53
CA CYS A 206 5.35 -21.49 24.17
C CYS A 206 4.59 -22.77 23.78
N LEU A 207 5.09 -23.50 22.77
CA LEU A 207 4.98 -24.95 22.75
C LEU A 207 5.75 -25.41 24.00
N GLY A 208 5.13 -25.24 25.16
CA GLY A 208 5.49 -25.97 26.35
C GLY A 208 5.48 -27.42 25.92
N ASN A 209 6.67 -28.03 25.98
CA ASN A 209 6.95 -29.42 25.66
C ASN A 209 5.67 -30.24 25.51
N LEU A 210 5.35 -30.66 24.29
CA LEU A 210 4.26 -31.60 24.03
C LEU A 210 4.50 -32.84 24.90
N ARG A 211 3.91 -32.85 26.09
CA ARG A 211 3.95 -33.98 27.00
C ARG A 211 2.95 -34.97 26.46
N ARG A 212 3.41 -36.19 26.19
CA ARG A 212 2.56 -37.27 25.72
C ARG A 212 1.59 -37.61 26.86
N PHE A 213 0.33 -37.19 26.73
CA PHE A 213 -0.70 -37.54 27.69
C PHE A 213 -0.94 -39.05 27.66
N GLN A 214 -0.96 -39.67 28.83
CA GLN A 214 -1.33 -41.08 28.92
C GLN A 214 -2.85 -41.21 28.72
N PHE A 215 -3.30 -42.33 28.13
CA PHE A 215 -4.71 -42.59 27.84
C PHE A 215 -5.63 -42.38 29.07
N ARG A 216 -5.11 -42.65 30.27
CA ARG A 216 -5.80 -42.48 31.55
C ARG A 216 -6.11 -41.01 31.88
N GLU A 217 -5.27 -40.07 31.47
CA GLU A 217 -5.48 -38.63 31.69
C GLU A 217 -6.53 -38.08 30.72
N LEU A 218 -6.60 -38.62 29.49
CA LEU A 218 -7.69 -38.30 28.56
C LEU A 218 -9.03 -38.81 29.08
N GLN A 219 -9.09 -40.04 29.62
CA GLN A 219 -10.33 -40.62 30.17
C GLN A 219 -10.91 -39.80 31.32
N ILE A 220 -10.06 -39.22 32.17
CA ILE A 220 -10.47 -38.35 33.27
C ILE A 220 -11.00 -37.01 32.73
N ALA A 221 -10.36 -36.45 31.70
CA ALA A 221 -10.77 -35.18 31.11
C ALA A 221 -12.07 -35.27 30.30
N THR A 222 -12.39 -36.44 29.74
CA THR A 222 -13.60 -36.65 28.92
C THR A 222 -14.77 -37.25 29.68
N ASN A 223 -14.65 -37.49 31.00
CA ASN A 223 -15.65 -38.23 31.78
C ASN A 223 -16.04 -39.57 31.11
N ASN A 224 -15.05 -40.33 30.61
CA ASN A 224 -15.22 -41.67 30.02
C ASN A 224 -16.24 -41.78 28.85
N PHE A 225 -16.24 -40.84 27.91
CA PHE A 225 -16.79 -41.09 26.56
C PHE A 225 -15.81 -41.89 25.70
#